data_AF-A0A2K1R0G1-F1
#
_entry.id   AF-A0A2K1R0G1-F1
#
_cell.length_a   1.000
_cell.length_b   1.000
_cell.length_c   1.000
_cell.angle_alpha   90.00
_cell.angle_beta   90.00
_cell.angle_gamma   90.00
#
_symmetry.space_group_name_H-M   'P 1'
#
loop_
_entity.id
_entity.type
_entity.pdbx_description
1 polymer ?
#
loop_
_entity_poly.entity_id
_entity_poly.type
_entity_poly.pdbx_seq_one_letter_code
_entity_poly.pdbx_strand_id
1 'polypeptide(L)'
;MPNPISFSLRRVNAVDVPHPFYIVNLTGRVEFPVRPGGRSGATWRIILEVRPLYPTSRGPRGINQAYFPCALAGDAFPPRMFISNISQNFFFRTWEDGRVAAGSFMVSSRGIEEFYFGVGRLPVMIHDEEEIINQRIIHRFDNLRLGAWYAAAGLNGYNRHTFAAVVFDYVGRTVSMFNECRN
;
A
#
# COMPACT_ATOMS: atom_id res chain seq x y z
N MET A 1 8.55 24.33 -14.99
CA MET A 1 8.07 22.95 -14.80
C MET A 1 9.02 22.26 -13.85
N PRO A 2 8.56 21.56 -12.80
CA PRO A 2 9.47 20.81 -11.93
C PRO A 2 10.16 19.69 -12.70
N ASN A 3 11.45 19.47 -12.43
CA ASN A 3 12.22 18.41 -13.09
C ASN A 3 11.62 17.04 -12.76
N PRO A 4 11.49 16.14 -13.75
CA PRO A 4 10.97 14.80 -13.52
C PRO A 4 11.85 14.05 -12.51
N ILE A 5 11.23 13.37 -11.55
CA ILE A 5 11.95 12.53 -10.58
C ILE A 5 12.57 11.37 -11.33
N SER A 6 13.91 11.29 -11.33
CA SER A 6 14.66 10.15 -11.85
C SER A 6 15.04 9.22 -10.70
N PHE A 7 14.84 7.92 -10.89
CA PHE A 7 15.22 6.90 -9.92
C PHE A 7 15.72 5.65 -10.65
N SER A 8 16.52 4.85 -9.94
CA SER A 8 16.90 3.51 -10.37
C SER A 8 16.15 2.49 -9.52
N LEU A 9 15.84 1.34 -10.11
CA LEU A 9 15.10 0.28 -9.47
C LEU A 9 15.83 -1.05 -9.64
N ARG A 10 15.98 -1.79 -8.54
CA ARG A 10 16.61 -3.11 -8.54
C ARG A 10 15.81 -4.09 -7.70
N ARG A 11 15.77 -5.35 -8.14
CA ARG A 11 15.25 -6.44 -7.35
C ARG A 11 16.20 -6.76 -6.20
N VAL A 12 15.66 -7.10 -5.03
CA VAL A 12 16.43 -7.48 -3.85
C VAL A 12 15.89 -8.79 -3.26
N ASN A 13 16.77 -9.61 -2.70
CA ASN A 13 16.30 -10.75 -1.93
C ASN A 13 15.68 -10.24 -0.63
N ALA A 14 14.66 -10.93 -0.13
CA ALA A 14 14.00 -10.53 1.12
C ALA A 14 14.97 -10.49 2.32
N VAL A 15 16.01 -11.33 2.30
CA VAL A 15 17.08 -11.37 3.32
C VAL A 15 18.00 -10.16 3.28
N ASP A 16 18.08 -9.46 2.14
CA ASP A 16 18.94 -8.28 1.95
C ASP A 16 18.19 -6.97 2.26
N VAL A 17 16.89 -7.04 2.59
CA VAL A 17 16.10 -5.89 3.03
C VAL A 17 16.53 -5.55 4.47
N PRO A 18 16.91 -4.28 4.78
CA PRO A 18 17.45 -3.95 6.11
C PRO A 18 16.47 -4.21 7.26
N HIS A 19 15.21 -3.83 7.06
CA HIS A 19 14.15 -3.95 8.05
C HIS A 19 12.86 -4.47 7.41
N PRO A 20 12.85 -5.75 6.98
CA PRO A 20 11.69 -6.32 6.30
C PRO A 20 10.49 -6.33 7.25
N PHE A 21 9.30 -6.24 6.68
CA PHE A 21 8.04 -6.16 7.41
C PHE A 21 6.96 -6.91 6.66
N TYR A 22 5.86 -7.18 7.36
CA TYR A 22 4.66 -7.76 6.79
C TYR A 22 3.44 -6.92 7.20
N ILE A 23 2.39 -7.01 6.39
CA ILE A 23 1.11 -6.36 6.66
C ILE A 23 0.17 -7.42 7.23
N VAL A 24 -0.43 -7.12 8.37
CA VAL A 24 -1.45 -7.95 9.01
C VAL A 24 -2.75 -7.21 9.17
N ASN A 25 -3.82 -8.00 9.35
CA ASN A 25 -5.16 -7.50 9.63
C ASN A 25 -5.63 -6.42 8.64
N LEU A 26 -5.28 -6.55 7.35
CA LEU A 26 -5.77 -5.65 6.32
C LEU A 26 -7.28 -5.86 6.21
N THR A 27 -8.03 -4.87 6.67
CA THR A 27 -9.48 -4.89 6.77
C THR A 27 -10.02 -3.73 5.94
N GLY A 28 -10.92 -4.04 5.01
CA GLY A 28 -11.73 -3.04 4.33
C GLY A 28 -13.19 -3.21 4.68
N ARG A 29 -13.85 -2.13 5.05
CA ARG A 29 -15.30 -2.11 5.22
C ARG A 29 -15.91 -0.85 4.63
N VAL A 30 -17.11 -0.99 4.08
CA VAL A 30 -17.87 0.18 3.62
C VAL A 30 -18.60 0.79 4.82
N GLU A 31 -18.50 2.11 4.96
CA GLU A 31 -19.20 2.92 5.97
C GLU A 31 -19.92 4.09 5.30
N PHE A 32 -20.96 4.61 5.96
CA PHE A 32 -21.66 5.84 5.56
C PHE A 32 -21.45 6.92 6.62
N PRO A 33 -20.24 7.49 6.74
CA PRO A 33 -19.97 8.51 7.73
C PRO A 33 -20.79 9.78 7.43
N VAL A 34 -21.47 10.30 8.45
CA VAL A 34 -22.13 11.61 8.36
C VAL A 34 -21.05 12.69 8.44
N ARG A 35 -20.82 13.42 7.35
CA ARG A 35 -19.85 14.53 7.33
C ARG A 35 -20.49 15.84 7.80
N PRO A 36 -19.71 16.78 8.39
CA PRO A 36 -20.19 18.12 8.69
C PRO A 36 -20.77 18.77 7.42
N GLY A 37 -22.02 19.24 7.47
CA GLY A 37 -22.75 19.76 6.30
C GLY A 37 -23.70 18.75 5.63
N GLY A 38 -23.97 17.60 6.24
CA GLY A 38 -25.07 16.69 5.85
C GLY A 38 -24.80 15.82 4.61
N ARG A 39 -23.61 15.93 4.00
CA ARG A 39 -23.22 15.04 2.90
C ARG A 39 -22.83 13.68 3.47
N SER A 40 -23.64 12.66 3.20
CA SER A 40 -23.33 11.25 3.46
C SER A 40 -23.02 10.56 2.13
N GLY A 41 -22.07 9.64 2.15
CA GLY A 41 -21.71 8.84 0.99
C GLY A 41 -20.89 7.63 1.40
N ALA A 42 -21.07 6.53 0.67
CA ALA A 42 -20.32 5.30 0.88
C ALA A 42 -18.81 5.61 0.87
N THR A 43 -18.10 5.09 1.86
CA THR A 43 -16.66 5.31 2.04
C THR A 43 -16.03 4.00 2.48
N TRP A 44 -14.97 3.58 1.80
CA TRP A 44 -14.10 2.52 2.28
C TRP A 44 -13.32 3.00 3.49
N ARG A 45 -13.50 2.35 4.63
CA ARG A 45 -12.57 2.42 5.75
C ARG A 45 -11.59 1.26 5.62
N ILE A 46 -10.32 1.60 5.39
CA ILE A 46 -9.22 0.66 5.31
C ILE A 46 -8.40 0.76 6.58
N ILE A 47 -8.18 -0.38 7.25
CA ILE A 47 -7.33 -0.50 8.43
C ILE A 47 -6.32 -1.60 8.13
N LEU A 48 -5.05 -1.37 8.41
CA LEU A 48 -4.01 -2.39 8.33
C LEU A 48 -2.99 -2.16 9.44
N GLU A 49 -2.31 -3.22 9.85
CA GLU A 49 -1.22 -3.14 10.80
C GLU A 49 0.08 -3.57 10.13
N VAL A 50 1.13 -2.79 10.32
CA VAL A 50 2.47 -3.09 9.83
C VAL A 50 3.27 -3.63 10.99
N ARG A 51 3.90 -4.79 10.80
CA ARG A 51 4.77 -5.42 11.80
C ARG A 51 6.14 -5.69 11.21
N PRO A 52 7.22 -5.39 11.94
CA PRO A 52 8.55 -5.80 11.52
C PRO A 52 8.65 -7.33 11.51
N LEU A 53 9.39 -7.89 10.54
CA LEU A 53 9.63 -9.34 10.47
C LEU A 53 10.41 -9.84 11.68
N TYR A 54 11.37 -9.04 12.15
CA TYR A 54 12.18 -9.34 13.33
C TYR A 54 11.74 -8.44 14.50
N PRO A 55 11.44 -8.98 15.69
CA PRO A 55 10.94 -8.19 16.82
C PRO A 55 11.82 -7.00 17.23
N THR A 56 13.14 -7.12 17.04
CA THR A 56 14.13 -6.09 17.37
C THR A 56 14.37 -5.05 16.25
N SER A 57 13.78 -5.25 15.07
CA SER A 57 13.99 -4.39 13.91
C SER A 57 13.36 -3.02 14.09
N ARG A 58 14.10 -1.96 13.75
CA ARG A 58 13.62 -0.56 13.75
C ARG A 58 12.75 -0.21 12.52
N GLY A 59 12.28 -1.22 11.79
CA GLY A 59 11.42 -1.07 10.62
C GLY A 59 10.05 -0.42 10.90
N PRO A 60 9.28 -0.18 9.84
CA PRO A 60 7.95 0.41 9.97
C PRO A 60 7.06 -0.46 10.85
N ARG A 61 6.26 0.18 11.70
CA ARG A 61 5.36 -0.49 12.64
C ARG A 61 4.15 0.38 12.96
N GLY A 62 3.04 -0.28 13.26
CA GLY A 62 1.84 0.37 13.78
C GLY A 62 0.61 0.21 12.89
N ILE A 63 -0.50 0.74 13.39
CA ILE A 63 -1.80 0.70 12.73
C ILE A 63 -1.92 1.90 11.79
N ASN A 64 -2.32 1.62 10.56
CA ASN A 64 -2.59 2.58 9.51
C ASN A 64 -4.07 2.52 9.16
N GLN A 65 -4.71 3.68 9.14
CA GLN A 65 -6.12 3.80 8.78
C GLN A 65 -6.29 4.90 7.73
N ALA A 66 -7.10 4.62 6.72
CA ALA A 66 -7.42 5.57 5.67
C ALA A 66 -8.87 5.41 5.20
N TYR A 67 -9.41 6.49 4.63
CA TYR A 67 -10.76 6.56 4.11
C TYR A 67 -10.71 6.91 2.62
N PHE A 68 -11.39 6.12 1.79
CA PHE A 68 -11.46 6.35 0.35
C PHE A 68 -12.92 6.40 -0.12
N PRO A 69 -13.27 7.27 -1.08
CA PRO A 69 -14.60 7.26 -1.68
C PRO A 69 -14.95 5.87 -2.20
N CYS A 70 -16.19 5.44 -1.99
CA CYS A 70 -16.73 4.21 -2.53
C CYS A 70 -17.85 4.56 -3.53
N ALA A 71 -17.79 3.98 -4.73
CA ALA A 71 -18.88 4.15 -5.70
C ALA A 71 -20.09 3.32 -5.25
N LEU A 72 -21.32 3.78 -5.53
CA LEU A 72 -22.53 3.07 -5.11
C LEU A 72 -22.78 1.75 -5.84
N ALA A 73 -22.08 1.47 -6.94
CA ALA A 73 -22.19 0.21 -7.67
C ALA A 73 -20.88 -0.11 -8.40
N GLY A 74 -20.54 -1.40 -8.49
CA GLY A 74 -19.40 -1.89 -9.27
C GLY A 74 -18.04 -1.56 -8.65
N ASP A 75 -18.01 -1.14 -7.38
CA ASP A 75 -16.77 -0.83 -6.70
C ASP A 75 -16.05 -2.11 -6.27
N ALA A 76 -14.71 -2.08 -6.33
CA ALA A 76 -13.88 -3.25 -6.09
C ALA A 76 -13.14 -3.15 -4.75
N PHE A 77 -13.05 -4.28 -4.05
CA PHE A 77 -12.04 -4.48 -3.03
C PHE A 77 -10.84 -5.26 -3.61
N PRO A 78 -9.59 -4.86 -3.34
CA PRO A 78 -9.21 -3.61 -2.70
C PRO A 78 -9.52 -2.40 -3.61
N PRO A 79 -9.97 -1.25 -3.07
CA PRO A 79 -10.14 -0.04 -3.88
C PRO A 79 -8.78 0.44 -4.37
N ARG A 80 -8.73 1.22 -5.45
CA ARG A 80 -7.50 1.91 -5.87
C ARG A 80 -7.11 2.94 -4.82
N MET A 81 -6.00 2.72 -4.12
CA MET A 81 -5.64 3.58 -3.00
C MET A 81 -4.14 3.80 -2.85
N PHE A 82 -3.77 4.94 -2.30
CA PHE A 82 -2.40 5.24 -1.86
C PHE A 82 -2.44 5.79 -0.43
N ILE A 83 -1.83 5.07 0.50
CA ILE A 83 -1.65 5.46 1.89
C ILE A 83 -0.20 5.88 2.06
N SER A 84 0.02 7.07 2.61
CA SER A 84 1.34 7.60 2.93
C SER A 84 1.37 8.07 4.37
N ASN A 85 1.90 7.23 5.26
CA ASN A 85 2.10 7.56 6.65
C ASN A 85 3.57 7.93 6.89
N ILE A 86 3.87 9.21 6.71
CA ILE A 86 5.24 9.74 6.79
C ILE A 86 5.83 9.55 8.20
N SER A 87 5.03 9.73 9.26
CA SER A 87 5.50 9.59 10.64
C SER A 87 5.86 8.15 11.01
N GLN A 88 5.18 7.18 10.40
CA GLN A 88 5.52 5.74 10.54
C GLN A 88 6.47 5.24 9.44
N ASN A 89 6.92 6.11 8.53
CA ASN A 89 7.74 5.77 7.39
C ASN A 89 7.16 4.61 6.56
N PHE A 90 5.85 4.63 6.31
CA PHE A 90 5.13 3.55 5.65
C PHE A 90 4.31 4.08 4.47
N PHE A 91 4.39 3.36 3.36
CA PHE A 91 3.72 3.68 2.11
C PHE A 91 3.05 2.42 1.59
N PHE A 92 1.77 2.51 1.24
CA PHE A 92 0.99 1.39 0.72
C PHE A 92 0.20 1.82 -0.49
N ARG A 93 0.15 0.97 -1.51
CA ARG A 93 -0.66 1.19 -2.70
C ARG A 93 -1.34 -0.07 -3.13
N THR A 94 -2.54 0.11 -3.65
CA THR A 94 -3.32 -0.93 -4.33
C THR A 94 -3.78 -0.43 -5.69
N TRP A 95 -3.99 -1.37 -6.60
CA TRP A 95 -4.60 -1.14 -7.91
C TRP A 95 -5.89 -1.97 -8.03
N GLU A 96 -6.74 -1.57 -8.97
CA GLU A 96 -8.09 -2.15 -9.19
C GLU A 96 -8.05 -3.64 -9.54
N ASP A 97 -6.92 -4.12 -10.05
CA ASP A 97 -6.68 -5.53 -10.40
C ASP A 97 -6.09 -6.37 -9.24
N GLY A 98 -6.20 -5.86 -8.01
CA GLY A 98 -5.77 -6.55 -6.80
C GLY A 98 -4.27 -6.53 -6.57
N ARG A 99 -3.46 -5.93 -7.45
CA ARG A 99 -2.04 -5.71 -7.16
C ARG A 99 -1.87 -4.82 -5.94
N VAL A 100 -0.83 -5.08 -5.15
CA VAL A 100 -0.48 -4.25 -3.99
C VAL A 100 1.02 -4.05 -3.88
N ALA A 101 1.43 -2.90 -3.34
CA ALA A 101 2.81 -2.62 -3.00
C ALA A 101 2.88 -1.94 -1.64
N ALA A 102 3.89 -2.30 -0.84
CA ALA A 102 4.12 -1.71 0.47
C ALA A 102 5.60 -1.42 0.66
N GLY A 103 5.95 -0.21 1.10
CA GLY A 103 7.34 0.22 1.19
C GLY A 103 7.64 1.17 2.33
N SER A 104 8.94 1.36 2.56
CA SER A 104 9.50 2.20 3.60
C SER A 104 10.90 2.65 3.19
N PHE A 105 11.33 3.84 3.63
CA PHE A 105 12.71 4.29 3.41
C PHE A 105 13.62 3.65 4.45
N MET A 106 14.64 2.93 4.02
CA MET A 106 15.54 2.21 4.91
C MET A 106 16.99 2.49 4.55
N VAL A 107 17.84 2.54 5.56
CA VAL A 107 19.29 2.68 5.38
C VAL A 107 19.90 1.28 5.21
N SER A 108 20.56 1.05 4.09
CA SER A 108 21.29 -0.19 3.81
C SER A 108 22.53 -0.33 4.72
N SER A 109 23.14 -1.51 4.74
CA SER A 109 24.41 -1.75 5.45
C SER A 109 25.57 -0.85 4.98
N ARG A 110 25.45 -0.26 3.80
CA ARG A 110 26.41 0.71 3.24
C ARG A 110 26.12 2.17 3.65
N GLY A 111 25.14 2.40 4.51
CA GLY A 111 24.74 3.75 4.93
C GLY A 111 23.92 4.53 3.91
N ILE A 112 23.45 3.88 2.84
CA ILE A 112 22.66 4.51 1.77
C ILE A 112 21.18 4.32 2.07
N GLU A 113 20.41 5.42 2.16
CA GLU A 113 18.95 5.39 2.25
C GLU A 113 18.34 5.14 0.86
N GLU A 114 17.53 4.08 0.77
CA GLU A 114 16.76 3.75 -0.42
C GLU A 114 15.30 3.48 0.00
N PHE A 115 14.39 3.54 -0.97
CA PHE A 115 13.01 3.12 -0.76
C PHE A 115 12.89 1.61 -1.03
N TYR A 116 12.78 0.82 0.04
CA TYR A 116 12.59 -0.62 -0.04
C TYR A 116 11.09 -0.93 -0.02
N PHE A 117 10.64 -1.74 -0.96
CA PHE A 117 9.23 -2.11 -1.02
C PHE A 117 9.03 -3.54 -1.52
N GLY A 118 8.00 -4.18 -1.00
CA GLY A 118 7.52 -5.47 -1.45
C GLY A 118 6.26 -5.30 -2.31
N VAL A 119 6.05 -6.22 -3.24
CA VAL A 119 4.84 -6.32 -4.06
C VAL A 119 4.09 -7.61 -3.80
N GLY A 120 2.77 -7.59 -3.94
CA GLY A 120 1.90 -8.74 -3.71
C GLY A 120 0.62 -8.64 -4.54
N ARG A 121 -0.31 -9.56 -4.27
CA ARG A 121 -1.66 -9.53 -4.81
C ARG A 121 -2.69 -9.82 -3.72
N LEU A 122 -3.89 -9.27 -3.92
CA LEU A 122 -5.10 -9.54 -3.18
C LEU A 122 -6.15 -10.06 -4.17
N PRO A 123 -7.10 -10.90 -3.73
CA PRO A 123 -8.25 -11.23 -4.54
C PRO A 123 -9.09 -9.96 -4.76
N VAL A 124 -9.62 -9.84 -5.98
CA VAL A 124 -10.52 -8.74 -6.35
C VAL A 124 -11.95 -9.19 -6.13
N MET A 125 -12.72 -8.41 -5.40
CA MET A 125 -14.14 -8.65 -5.14
C MET A 125 -14.91 -7.42 -5.58
N ILE A 126 -15.85 -7.60 -6.50
CA ILE A 126 -16.69 -6.52 -7.03
C ILE A 126 -18.04 -6.59 -6.31
N HIS A 127 -18.53 -5.43 -5.87
CA HIS A 127 -19.77 -5.33 -5.11
C HIS A 127 -20.88 -4.64 -5.91
N ASP A 128 -22.10 -5.14 -5.73
CA ASP A 128 -23.29 -4.48 -6.25
C ASP A 128 -23.81 -3.39 -5.29
N GLU A 129 -24.81 -2.65 -5.76
CA GLU A 129 -25.41 -1.56 -5.00
C GLU A 129 -26.13 -2.03 -3.73
N GLU A 130 -26.76 -3.21 -3.77
CA GLU A 130 -27.51 -3.75 -2.65
C GLU A 130 -26.57 -4.13 -1.49
N GLU A 131 -25.43 -4.77 -1.79
CA GLU A 131 -24.40 -5.10 -0.82
C GLU A 131 -23.82 -3.85 -0.14
N ILE A 132 -23.58 -2.80 -0.93
CA ILE A 132 -23.01 -1.52 -0.49
C ILE A 132 -23.99 -0.78 0.44
N ILE A 133 -25.24 -0.59 0.00
CA ILE A 133 -26.25 0.13 0.77
C ILE A 133 -26.57 -0.57 2.09
N ASN A 134 -26.60 -1.90 2.10
CA ASN A 134 -26.89 -2.69 3.29
C ASN A 134 -25.70 -2.80 4.27
N GLN A 135 -24.56 -2.16 3.99
CA GLN A 135 -23.35 -2.17 4.84
C GLN A 135 -22.82 -3.58 5.16
N ARG A 136 -23.03 -4.55 4.26
CA ARG A 136 -22.65 -5.96 4.49
C ARG A 136 -21.22 -6.28 4.09
N ILE A 137 -20.48 -5.31 3.58
CA ILE A 137 -19.16 -5.53 2.98
C ILE A 137 -18.07 -5.33 4.03
N ILE A 138 -17.50 -6.45 4.49
CA ILE A 138 -16.30 -6.49 5.31
C ILE A 138 -15.36 -7.55 4.74
N HIS A 139 -14.17 -7.11 4.33
CA HIS A 139 -13.09 -7.97 3.88
C HIS A 139 -11.95 -7.93 4.86
N ARG A 140 -11.38 -9.09 5.17
CA ARG A 140 -10.27 -9.22 6.11
C ARG A 140 -9.21 -10.17 5.57
N PHE A 141 -7.98 -9.69 5.56
CA PHE A 141 -6.78 -10.45 5.22
C PHE A 141 -5.83 -10.42 6.40
N ASP A 142 -5.74 -11.53 7.12
CA ASP A 142 -4.93 -11.61 8.34
C ASP A 142 -3.44 -11.43 8.05
N ASN A 143 -2.97 -11.92 6.91
CA ASN A 143 -1.58 -11.80 6.48
C ASN A 143 -1.53 -11.49 4.98
N LEU A 144 -1.03 -10.30 4.65
CA LEU A 144 -0.74 -9.94 3.27
C LEU A 144 0.73 -10.22 2.97
N ARG A 145 0.98 -11.25 2.16
CA ARG A 145 2.32 -11.67 1.76
C ARG A 145 2.84 -10.79 0.61
N LEU A 146 4.02 -10.22 0.81
CA LEU A 146 4.78 -9.56 -0.26
C LEU A 146 5.73 -10.59 -0.89
N GLY A 147 5.48 -10.94 -2.15
CA GLY A 147 6.15 -12.04 -2.86
C GLY A 147 7.54 -11.69 -3.39
N ALA A 148 7.75 -10.44 -3.80
CA ALA A 148 9.04 -9.96 -4.31
C ALA A 148 9.37 -8.59 -3.71
N TRP A 149 10.66 -8.34 -3.49
CA TRP A 149 11.16 -7.08 -2.93
C TRP A 149 12.04 -6.34 -3.94
N TYR A 150 11.99 -5.02 -3.86
CA TYR A 150 12.74 -4.10 -4.70
C TYR A 150 13.28 -2.95 -3.85
N ALA A 151 14.35 -2.33 -4.34
CA ALA A 151 14.89 -1.08 -3.81
C ALA A 151 14.89 -0.04 -4.92
N ALA A 152 14.42 1.17 -4.59
CA ALA A 152 14.47 2.34 -5.45
C ALA A 152 15.39 3.40 -4.85
N ALA A 153 16.37 3.84 -5.63
CA ALA A 153 17.35 4.86 -5.24
C ALA A 153 17.16 6.14 -6.09
N GLY A 154 17.52 7.29 -5.53
CA GLY A 154 17.40 8.59 -6.21
C GLY A 154 16.50 9.61 -5.52
N LEU A 155 16.30 9.51 -4.20
CA LEU A 155 15.45 10.44 -3.45
C LEU A 155 15.89 11.91 -3.62
N ASN A 156 17.19 12.20 -3.74
CA ASN A 156 17.77 13.47 -4.22
C ASN A 156 17.06 14.77 -3.75
N GLY A 157 16.68 14.87 -2.48
CA GLY A 157 16.01 16.04 -1.92
C GLY A 157 14.50 16.15 -2.19
N TYR A 158 13.92 15.22 -2.93
CA TYR A 158 12.46 15.10 -3.06
C TYR A 158 11.82 14.66 -1.74
N ASN A 159 10.58 15.08 -1.50
CA ASN A 159 9.80 14.58 -0.37
C ASN A 159 9.52 13.07 -0.57
N ARG A 160 9.70 12.30 0.51
CA ARG A 160 9.44 10.84 0.57
C ARG A 160 8.06 10.45 0.04
N HIS A 161 7.01 11.22 0.33
CA HIS A 161 5.66 11.01 -0.21
C HIS A 161 5.66 11.03 -1.73
N THR A 162 6.18 12.11 -2.32
CA THR A 162 6.21 12.30 -3.78
C THR A 162 7.07 11.23 -4.44
N PHE A 163 8.23 10.91 -3.86
CA PHE A 163 9.11 9.88 -4.38
C PHE A 163 8.44 8.49 -4.37
N ALA A 164 7.85 8.08 -3.25
CA ALA A 164 7.15 6.80 -3.14
C ALA A 164 5.95 6.72 -4.09
N ALA A 165 5.20 7.82 -4.26
CA ALA A 165 4.09 7.89 -5.21
C ALA A 165 4.55 7.64 -6.65
N VAL A 166 5.64 8.29 -7.07
CA VAL A 166 6.21 8.14 -8.42
C VAL A 166 6.79 6.73 -8.64
N VAL A 167 7.52 6.19 -7.66
CA VAL A 167 8.01 4.79 -7.73
C VAL A 167 6.84 3.83 -7.89
N PHE A 168 5.79 4.00 -7.09
CA PHE A 168 4.62 3.15 -7.21
C PHE A 168 3.86 3.36 -8.53
N ASP A 169 3.75 4.57 -9.06
CA ASP A 169 3.15 4.77 -10.40
C ASP A 169 3.89 3.96 -11.48
N TYR A 170 5.22 3.92 -11.42
CA TYR A 170 6.03 3.09 -12.31
C TYR A 170 5.78 1.59 -12.10
N VAL A 171 5.77 1.13 -10.84
CA VAL A 171 5.46 -0.27 -10.49
C VAL A 171 4.08 -0.67 -11.03
N GLY A 172 3.09 0.21 -10.90
CA GLY A 172 1.72 -0.01 -11.41
C GLY A 172 1.63 -0.16 -12.93
N ARG A 173 2.59 0.40 -13.68
CA ARG A 173 2.69 0.22 -15.15
C ARG A 173 3.49 -1.03 -15.54
N THR A 174 4.28 -1.58 -14.62
CA THR A 174 5.21 -2.70 -14.88
C THR A 174 4.62 -4.01 -14.35
N VAL A 175 3.61 -4.54 -15.04
CA VAL A 175 2.83 -5.72 -14.60
C VAL A 175 3.71 -6.94 -14.30
N SER A 176 4.82 -7.12 -15.03
CA SER A 176 5.75 -8.24 -14.86
C SER A 176 6.36 -8.33 -13.46
N MET A 177 6.43 -7.24 -12.69
CA MET A 177 6.93 -7.23 -11.31
C MET A 177 6.08 -8.09 -10.36
N PHE A 178 4.84 -8.39 -10.75
CA PHE A 178 3.85 -9.13 -9.96
C PHE A 178 3.67 -10.59 -10.40
N ASN A 179 4.44 -11.06 -11.39
CA ASN A 179 4.27 -12.40 -11.96
C ASN A 179 4.54 -13.53 -10.96
N GLU A 180 5.36 -13.26 -9.95
CA GLU A 180 5.71 -14.24 -8.91
C GLU A 180 4.79 -14.16 -7.67
N CYS A 181 3.90 -13.18 -7.64
CA CYS A 181 2.94 -13.02 -6.55
C CYS A 181 1.74 -13.92 -6.82
N ARG A 182 1.60 -14.99 -6.03
CA ARG A 182 0.39 -15.81 -6.00
C ARG A 182 -0.61 -15.22 -5.00
N ASN A 183 -1.90 -15.32 -5.31
CA ASN A 183 -2.98 -15.16 -4.33
C ASN A 183 -3.02 -16.37 -3.40
#